data_AF-A0A946C083-F1
#
_entry.id   AF-A0A946C083-F1
#
_cell.length_a   1.000
_cell.length_b   1.000
_cell.length_c   1.000
_cell.angle_alpha   90.00
_cell.angle_beta   90.00
_cell.angle_gamma   90.00
#
_symmetry.space_group_name_H-M   'P 1'
#
loop_
_entity.id
_entity.type
_entity.pdbx_description
1 polymer ?
#
loop_
_entity_poly.entity_id
_entity_poly.type
_entity_poly.pdbx_seq_one_letter_code
_entity_poly.pdbx_strand_id
1 'polypeptide(L)'
;STVYLYDSADYWRGRGVTEGFGLPPLEALACGCVVFSSLNHALADYADPGQTVHQIGFGRLSFDLERIKSAVEAPQRWRPSAVRLEALLQTCSEASLRERWRDVLAELNAFEAAAGPDLISAPTWRLRLNQTRSRLQRVANRFPGWPRVSRQR
;
A
#
# COMPACT_ATOMS: atom_id res chain seq x y z
N SER A 1 -3.56 27.87 -0.66
CA SER A 1 -4.18 27.15 -1.79
C SER A 1 -5.27 26.23 -1.28
N THR A 2 -6.38 26.10 -2.02
CA THR A 2 -7.61 25.46 -1.51
C THR A 2 -7.72 23.99 -1.95
N VAL A 3 -7.32 23.70 -3.18
CA VAL A 3 -7.36 22.37 -3.80
C VAL A 3 -6.03 22.09 -4.50
N TYR A 4 -5.51 20.88 -4.36
CA TYR A 4 -4.31 20.38 -5.01
C TYR A 4 -4.67 19.16 -5.88
N LEU A 5 -4.36 19.23 -7.17
CA LEU A 5 -4.62 18.15 -8.13
C LEU A 5 -3.30 17.45 -8.47
N TYR A 6 -3.29 16.13 -8.28
CA TYR A 6 -2.12 15.30 -8.51
C TYR A 6 -2.48 14.11 -9.40
N ASP A 7 -2.29 14.27 -10.72
CA ASP A 7 -2.48 13.18 -11.68
C ASP A 7 -1.12 12.73 -12.21
N SER A 8 -0.62 11.64 -11.64
CA SER A 8 0.69 11.10 -11.95
C SER A 8 0.60 9.75 -12.70
N ALA A 9 -0.60 9.17 -12.78
CA ALA A 9 -0.77 7.78 -13.19
C ALA A 9 -0.34 7.51 -14.63
N ASP A 10 -0.69 8.38 -15.57
CA ASP A 10 -0.33 8.18 -16.99
C ASP A 10 1.16 8.37 -17.24
N TYR A 11 1.79 9.32 -16.53
CA TYR A 11 3.23 9.55 -16.59
C TYR A 11 4.03 8.33 -16.11
N TRP A 12 3.64 7.76 -14.96
CA TRP A 12 4.29 6.58 -14.38
C TRP A 12 4.04 5.33 -15.24
N ARG A 13 2.78 5.09 -15.65
CA ARG A 13 2.42 3.97 -16.53
C ARG A 13 3.17 4.00 -17.86
N GLY A 14 3.27 5.17 -18.49
CA GLY A 14 3.97 5.34 -19.77
C GLY A 14 5.48 5.05 -19.70
N ARG A 15 6.07 5.07 -18.50
CA ARG A 15 7.49 4.81 -18.26
C ARG A 15 7.78 3.47 -17.58
N GLY A 16 6.75 2.67 -17.30
CA GLY A 16 6.90 1.38 -16.62
C GLY A 16 7.43 1.50 -15.19
N VAL A 17 7.28 2.67 -14.57
CA VAL A 17 7.71 2.97 -13.20
C VAL A 17 6.48 3.27 -12.35
N THR A 18 6.66 3.22 -11.04
CA THR A 18 5.60 3.42 -10.06
C THR A 18 5.97 4.61 -9.18
N GLU A 19 4.95 5.31 -8.70
CA GLU A 19 5.17 6.32 -7.67
C GLU A 19 5.71 5.67 -6.40
N GLY A 20 6.83 6.21 -5.90
CA GLY A 20 7.56 5.59 -4.78
C GLY A 20 6.99 5.90 -3.40
N PHE A 21 6.58 7.14 -3.13
CA PHE A 21 6.23 7.58 -1.77
C PHE A 21 4.96 8.43 -1.64
N GLY A 22 4.58 9.23 -2.65
CA GLY A 22 3.44 10.15 -2.49
C GLY A 22 3.72 11.39 -1.63
N LEU A 23 4.98 11.83 -1.52
CA LEU A 23 5.32 13.02 -0.72
C LEU A 23 4.56 14.28 -1.17
N PRO A 24 4.42 14.63 -2.46
CA PRO A 24 3.75 15.87 -2.84
C PRO A 24 2.27 15.93 -2.40
N PRO A 25 1.46 14.86 -2.57
CA PRO A 25 0.13 14.79 -1.95
C PRO A 25 0.13 14.90 -0.42
N LEU A 26 1.09 14.27 0.27
CA LEU A 26 1.18 14.32 1.73
C LEU A 26 1.53 15.74 2.24
N GLU A 27 2.45 16.43 1.57
CA GLU A 27 2.80 17.83 1.84
C GLU A 27 1.60 18.75 1.60
N ALA A 28 0.86 18.53 0.52
CA ALA A 28 -0.36 19.29 0.22
C ALA A 28 -1.41 19.11 1.34
N LEU A 29 -1.58 17.89 1.87
CA LEU A 29 -2.43 17.63 3.04
C LEU A 29 -1.94 18.37 4.28
N ALA A 30 -0.63 18.35 4.55
CA ALA A 30 -0.02 19.07 5.68
C ALA A 30 -0.22 20.59 5.58
N CYS A 31 -0.21 21.15 4.36
CA CYS A 31 -0.55 22.55 4.10
C CYS A 31 -2.06 22.84 4.18
N GLY A 32 -2.90 21.84 4.45
CA GLY A 32 -4.36 21.97 4.54
C GLY A 32 -5.06 22.05 3.18
N CYS A 33 -4.47 21.53 2.11
CA CYS A 33 -5.15 21.46 0.81
C CYS A 33 -6.16 20.32 0.78
N VAL A 34 -7.24 20.49 0.01
CA VAL A 34 -8.05 19.36 -0.45
C VAL A 34 -7.28 18.68 -1.57
N VAL A 35 -6.92 17.42 -1.41
CA VAL A 35 -6.11 16.70 -2.40
C VAL A 35 -6.99 15.82 -3.28
N PHE A 36 -6.91 16.04 -4.59
CA PHE A 36 -7.46 15.15 -5.61
C PHE A 36 -6.32 14.41 -6.28
N SER A 37 -6.38 13.08 -6.35
CA SER A 37 -5.28 12.28 -6.88
C SER A 37 -5.72 11.05 -7.64
N SER A 38 -4.92 10.64 -8.63
CA SER A 38 -4.97 9.26 -9.11
C SER A 38 -4.42 8.36 -7.99
N LEU A 39 -5.16 7.35 -7.54
CA LEU A 39 -4.66 6.43 -6.50
C LEU A 39 -3.86 5.31 -7.16
N ASN A 40 -2.55 5.32 -6.93
CA ASN A 40 -1.60 4.37 -7.48
C ASN A 40 -0.49 4.06 -6.44
N HIS A 41 -0.08 2.79 -6.38
CA HIS A 41 1.10 2.34 -5.63
C HIS A 41 1.20 2.96 -4.22
N ALA A 42 2.24 3.74 -3.95
CA ALA A 42 2.55 4.32 -2.64
C ALA A 42 1.44 5.19 -2.05
N LEU A 43 0.63 5.84 -2.89
CA LEU A 43 -0.51 6.59 -2.36
C LEU A 43 -1.49 5.65 -1.65
N ALA A 44 -1.69 4.43 -2.13
CA ALA A 44 -2.64 3.50 -1.53
C ALA A 44 -2.26 3.08 -0.10
N ASP A 45 -1.01 3.29 0.33
CA ASP A 45 -0.55 2.94 1.68
C ASP A 45 -1.10 3.89 2.76
N TYR A 46 -1.46 5.13 2.38
CA TYR A 46 -1.94 6.14 3.33
C TYR A 46 -3.17 6.94 2.87
N ALA A 47 -3.44 6.93 1.56
CA ALA A 47 -4.55 7.63 0.95
C ALA A 47 -5.82 6.77 0.99
N ASP A 48 -6.84 7.26 1.69
CA ASP A 48 -8.14 6.64 1.81
C ASP A 48 -9.16 7.50 1.03
N PRO A 49 -9.64 7.03 -0.14
CA PRO A 49 -10.51 7.82 -1.00
C PRO A 49 -11.80 8.24 -0.30
N GLY A 50 -12.05 9.55 -0.30
CA GLY A 50 -13.20 10.18 0.36
C GLY A 50 -13.00 10.44 1.85
N GLN A 51 -11.86 10.04 2.43
CA GLN A 51 -11.52 10.28 3.84
C GLN A 51 -10.30 11.20 3.96
N THR A 52 -9.16 10.83 3.38
CA THR A 52 -7.93 11.65 3.41
C THR A 52 -7.67 12.36 2.09
N VAL A 53 -7.92 11.72 0.95
CA VAL A 53 -7.82 12.33 -0.38
C VAL A 53 -9.03 11.96 -1.23
N HIS A 54 -9.19 12.60 -2.38
CA HIS A 54 -10.28 12.34 -3.32
C HIS A 54 -9.73 11.73 -4.62
N GLN A 55 -10.18 10.51 -4.96
CA GLN A 55 -9.72 9.87 -6.19
C GLN A 55 -10.26 10.58 -7.44
N ILE A 56 -9.42 10.85 -8.44
CA ILE A 56 -9.84 11.29 -9.80
C ILE A 56 -9.90 10.11 -10.77
N GLY A 57 -10.56 10.31 -11.92
CA GLY A 57 -10.84 9.26 -12.89
C GLY A 57 -12.06 8.44 -12.52
N PHE A 58 -13.07 9.06 -11.89
CA PHE A 58 -14.28 8.38 -11.41
C PHE A 58 -15.29 8.11 -12.55
N GLY A 59 -14.80 7.53 -13.64
CA GLY A 59 -15.56 7.13 -14.83
C GLY A 59 -15.97 8.27 -15.77
N ARG A 60 -16.32 9.46 -15.27
CA ARG A 60 -16.76 10.61 -16.09
C ARG A 60 -16.00 11.88 -15.74
N LEU A 61 -15.37 12.51 -16.73
CA LEU A 61 -14.65 13.78 -16.56
C LEU A 61 -15.55 14.88 -15.99
N SER A 62 -16.79 15.00 -16.47
CA SER A 62 -17.74 16.00 -15.97
C SER A 62 -18.02 15.83 -14.48
N PHE A 63 -18.09 14.58 -13.99
CA PHE A 63 -18.31 14.31 -12.58
C PHE A 63 -17.12 14.75 -11.72
N ASP A 64 -15.89 14.47 -12.16
CA ASP A 64 -14.69 14.92 -11.46
C ASP A 64 -14.58 16.45 -11.44
N LEU A 65 -14.88 17.11 -12.56
CA LEU A 65 -14.89 18.57 -12.64
C LEU A 65 -15.89 19.19 -11.65
N GLU A 66 -17.11 18.66 -11.55
CA GLU A 66 -18.11 19.18 -10.60
C GLU A 66 -17.69 18.99 -9.14
N ARG A 67 -17.08 17.84 -8.80
CA ARG A 67 -16.52 17.62 -7.46
C ARG A 67 -15.39 18.59 -7.14
N ILE A 68 -14.47 18.81 -8.07
CA ILE A 68 -13.35 19.75 -7.90
C ILE A 68 -13.87 21.18 -7.73
N LYS A 69 -14.84 21.62 -8.54
CA LYS A 69 -15.48 22.94 -8.37
C LYS A 69 -16.13 23.09 -7.00
N SER A 70 -16.89 22.08 -6.57
CA SER A 70 -17.51 22.07 -5.23
C SER A 70 -16.47 22.14 -4.10
N ALA A 71 -15.31 21.49 -4.27
CA ALA A 71 -14.20 21.57 -3.33
C ALA A 71 -13.54 22.95 -3.28
N VAL A 72 -13.44 23.63 -4.43
CA VAL A 72 -12.95 25.03 -4.49
C VAL A 72 -13.91 25.97 -3.77
N GLU A 73 -15.22 25.79 -3.95
CA GLU A 73 -16.26 26.63 -3.33
C GLU A 73 -16.39 26.40 -1.82
N ALA A 74 -16.29 25.15 -1.36
CA ALA A 74 -16.55 24.77 0.03
C ALA A 74 -15.48 23.82 0.60
N PRO A 75 -14.19 24.21 0.63
CA PRO A 75 -13.08 23.32 0.98
C PRO A 75 -13.21 22.62 2.33
N GLN A 76 -13.81 23.28 3.31
CA GLN A 76 -13.94 22.71 4.66
C GLN A 76 -14.82 21.46 4.69
N ARG A 77 -15.71 21.28 3.71
CA ARG A 77 -16.52 20.06 3.56
C ARG A 77 -15.73 18.90 2.94
N TRP A 78 -14.61 19.20 2.30
CA TRP A 78 -13.80 18.24 1.54
C TRP A 78 -12.47 17.91 2.21
N ARG A 79 -12.05 18.69 3.21
CA ARG A 79 -10.86 18.39 4.00
C ARG A 79 -11.08 17.18 4.91
N PRO A 80 -10.03 16.37 5.17
CA PRO A 80 -10.08 15.36 6.20
C PRO A 80 -10.40 15.98 7.56
N SER A 81 -10.97 15.18 8.46
CA SER A 81 -11.13 15.61 9.86
C SER A 81 -9.76 15.89 10.48
N ALA A 82 -9.69 16.88 11.37
CA ALA A 82 -8.43 17.26 12.03
C ALA A 82 -7.75 16.07 12.73
N VAL A 83 -8.56 15.23 13.39
CA VAL A 83 -8.07 14.02 14.08
C VAL A 83 -7.44 13.02 13.09
N ARG A 84 -8.08 12.80 11.93
CA ARG A 84 -7.58 11.88 10.90
C ARG A 84 -6.30 12.42 10.26
N LEU A 85 -6.28 13.71 9.95
CA LEU A 85 -5.11 14.37 9.38
C LEU A 85 -3.92 14.31 10.34
N GLU A 86 -4.14 14.64 11.61
CA GLU A 86 -3.09 14.60 12.64
C GLU A 86 -2.52 13.19 12.79
N ALA A 87 -3.39 12.16 12.87
CA ALA A 87 -2.96 10.77 12.98
C ALA A 87 -2.12 10.32 11.77
N LEU A 88 -2.51 10.73 10.55
CA LEU A 88 -1.75 10.47 9.33
C LEU A 88 -0.38 11.15 9.38
N LEU A 89 -0.33 12.46 9.66
CA LEU A 89 0.91 13.22 9.69
C LEU A 89 1.85 12.73 10.80
N GLN A 90 1.31 12.36 11.95
CA GLN A 90 2.09 11.79 13.05
C GLN A 90 2.72 10.46 12.64
N THR A 91 1.98 9.59 11.96
CA THR A 91 2.49 8.30 11.48
C THR A 91 3.65 8.47 10.51
N CYS A 92 3.58 9.49 9.64
CA CYS A 92 4.59 9.84 8.66
C CYS A 92 5.67 10.82 9.18
N SER A 93 5.60 11.23 10.46
CA SER A 93 6.51 12.22 11.03
C SER A 93 7.93 11.68 11.13
N GLU A 94 8.91 12.59 11.03
CA GLU A 94 10.31 12.23 11.22
C GLU A 94 10.56 11.61 12.59
N ALA A 95 9.92 12.13 13.64
CA ALA A 95 10.05 11.60 15.00
C ALA A 95 9.61 10.14 15.08
N SER A 96 8.41 9.81 14.55
CA SER A 96 7.91 8.44 14.53
C SER A 96 8.72 7.52 13.62
N LEU A 97 9.26 8.04 12.51
CA LEU A 97 10.17 7.27 11.65
C LEU A 97 11.47 6.95 12.39
N ARG A 98 12.09 7.92 13.06
CA ARG A 98 13.32 7.74 13.84
C ARG A 98 13.12 6.74 14.98
N GLU A 99 11.99 6.79 15.67
CA GLU A 99 11.64 5.84 16.72
C GLU A 99 11.56 4.41 16.18
N ARG A 100 10.79 4.18 15.11
CA ARG A 100 10.69 2.86 14.47
C ARG A 100 12.05 2.35 13.99
N TRP A 101 12.88 3.23 13.41
CA TRP A 101 14.24 2.87 12.98
C TRP A 101 15.12 2.44 14.15
N ARG A 102 15.05 3.14 15.28
CA ARG A 102 15.80 2.78 16.48
C ARG A 102 15.38 1.42 17.01
N ASP A 103 14.09 1.11 17.01
CA ASP A 103 13.56 -0.18 17.47
C ASP A 103 14.03 -1.32 16.55
N VAL A 104 13.92 -1.13 15.23
CA VAL A 104 14.41 -2.10 14.23
C VAL A 104 15.92 -2.31 14.35
N LEU A 105 16.70 -1.25 14.57
CA LEU A 105 18.14 -1.38 14.78
C LEU A 105 18.47 -2.15 16.07
N ALA A 106 17.70 -1.97 17.14
CA ALA A 106 17.87 -2.75 18.37
C ALA A 106 17.57 -4.24 18.13
N GLU A 107 16.52 -4.55 17.36
CA GLU A 107 16.21 -5.92 16.95
C GLU A 107 17.31 -6.54 16.07
N LEU A 108 17.87 -5.77 15.14
CA LEU A 108 18.98 -6.23 14.29
C LEU A 108 20.24 -6.51 15.10
N ASN A 109 20.58 -5.66 16.07
CA ASN A 109 21.70 -5.90 16.97
C ASN A 109 21.48 -7.17 17.82
N ALA A 110 20.24 -7.39 18.29
CA ALA A 110 19.88 -8.59 19.03
C ALA A 110 19.95 -9.85 18.13
N PHE A 111 19.55 -9.74 16.87
CA PHE A 111 19.68 -10.81 15.88
C PHE A 111 21.15 -11.16 15.60
N GLU A 112 22.03 -10.16 15.41
CA GLU A 112 23.46 -10.39 15.20
C GLU A 112 24.13 -11.10 16.39
N ALA A 113 23.69 -10.79 17.62
CA ALA A 113 24.18 -11.46 18.82
C ALA A 113 23.61 -12.89 19.01
N ALA A 114 22.53 -13.24 18.32
CA ALA A 114 21.89 -14.53 18.46
C ALA A 114 22.65 -15.62 17.68
N ALA A 115 22.92 -16.75 18.33
CA ALA A 115 23.54 -17.90 17.67
C ALA A 115 22.49 -18.79 17.00
N GLY A 116 22.75 -19.20 15.76
CA GLY A 116 21.90 -20.14 15.03
C GLY A 116 22.23 -20.20 13.54
N PRO A 117 21.72 -21.19 12.82
CA PRO A 117 21.83 -21.22 11.36
C PRO A 117 20.92 -20.16 10.73
N ASP A 118 21.39 -19.52 9.66
CA ASP A 118 20.58 -18.58 8.88
C ASP A 118 19.32 -19.24 8.31
N LEU A 119 18.25 -18.45 8.24
CA LEU A 119 17.05 -18.85 7.53
C LEU A 119 17.29 -18.79 6.02
N ILE A 120 17.54 -19.95 5.42
CA ILE A 120 17.66 -20.09 3.97
C ILE A 120 16.28 -20.33 3.37
N SER A 121 15.82 -19.40 2.51
CA SER A 121 14.60 -19.60 1.74
C SER A 121 14.82 -20.69 0.69
N ALA A 122 13.88 -21.64 0.60
CA ALA A 122 13.96 -22.68 -0.42
C ALA A 122 13.87 -22.05 -1.81
N PRO A 123 14.70 -22.47 -2.78
CA PRO A 123 14.67 -21.90 -4.11
C PRO A 123 13.29 -22.10 -4.76
N THR A 124 12.86 -21.10 -5.54
CA THR A 124 11.50 -21.00 -6.09
C THR A 124 11.08 -22.21 -6.93
N TRP A 125 12.02 -22.88 -7.62
CA TRP A 125 11.75 -24.11 -8.36
C TRP A 125 11.28 -25.25 -7.45
N ARG A 126 11.88 -25.39 -6.25
CA ARG A 126 11.51 -26.42 -5.27
C ARG A 126 10.12 -26.17 -4.72
N LEU A 127 9.78 -24.89 -4.48
CA LEU A 127 8.44 -24.48 -4.08
C LEU A 127 7.40 -24.82 -5.17
N ARG A 128 7.71 -24.51 -6.44
CA ARG A 128 6.83 -24.84 -7.58
C ARG A 128 6.64 -26.34 -7.78
N LEU A 129 7.69 -27.15 -7.63
CA LEU A 129 7.60 -28.62 -7.68
C LEU A 129 6.72 -29.17 -6.55
N ASN A 130 6.88 -28.67 -5.33
CA ASN A 130 6.04 -29.10 -4.21
C ASN A 130 4.56 -28.75 -4.41
N GLN A 131 4.28 -27.56 -4.98
CA GLN A 131 2.91 -27.14 -5.31
C GLN A 131 2.29 -28.00 -6.41
N THR A 132 3.03 -28.28 -7.49
CA THR A 132 2.56 -29.13 -8.59
C THR A 132 2.34 -30.56 -8.12
N ARG A 133 3.27 -31.15 -7.35
CA ARG A 133 3.09 -32.47 -6.71
C ARG A 133 1.86 -32.52 -5.82
N SER A 134 1.62 -31.48 -5.02
CA SER A 134 0.44 -31.39 -4.14
C SER A 134 -0.87 -31.25 -4.93
N ARG A 135 -0.85 -30.62 -6.11
CA ARG A 135 -2.01 -30.57 -7.03
C ARG A 135 -2.27 -31.94 -7.66
N LEU A 136 -1.22 -32.61 -8.14
CA LEU A 136 -1.33 -33.95 -8.71
C LEU A 136 -1.82 -34.97 -7.68
N GLN A 137 -1.33 -34.91 -6.45
CA GLN A 137 -1.81 -35.76 -5.35
C GLN A 137 -3.29 -35.52 -5.03
N ARG A 138 -3.77 -34.26 -5.06
CA ARG A 138 -5.19 -33.96 -4.87
C ARG A 138 -6.06 -34.53 -5.99
N VAL A 139 -5.58 -34.52 -7.23
CA VAL A 139 -6.26 -35.14 -8.36
C VAL A 139 -6.24 -36.67 -8.23
N ALA A 140 -5.08 -37.26 -7.93
CA ALA A 140 -4.93 -38.70 -7.73
C ALA A 140 -5.84 -39.24 -6.60
N ASN A 141 -5.94 -38.51 -5.48
CA ASN A 141 -6.81 -38.85 -4.37
C ASN A 141 -8.32 -38.76 -4.68
N ARG A 142 -8.72 -38.18 -5.82
CA ARG A 142 -10.12 -38.17 -6.29
C ARG A 142 -10.47 -39.41 -7.13
N PHE A 143 -9.49 -40.17 -7.59
CA PHE A 143 -9.75 -41.41 -8.33
C PHE A 143 -10.01 -42.58 -7.37
N PRO A 144 -11.10 -43.35 -7.59
CA PRO A 144 -11.42 -44.51 -6.75
C PRO A 144 -10.34 -45.59 -6.91
N GLY A 145 -9.84 -46.13 -5.79
CA GLY A 145 -8.79 -47.15 -5.75
C GLY A 145 -7.35 -46.65 -5.57
N TRP A 146 -7.11 -45.33 -5.57
CA TRP A 146 -5.77 -44.78 -5.31
C TRP A 146 -5.42 -44.81 -3.81
N PRO A 147 -4.23 -45.29 -3.41
CA PRO A 147 -3.83 -45.31 -2.00
C PRO A 147 -3.68 -43.88 -1.49
N ARG A 148 -4.51 -43.52 -0.50
CA ARG A 148 -4.44 -42.20 0.14
C ARG A 148 -3.19 -42.14 1.01
N VAL A 149 -2.20 -41.36 0.58
CA VAL A 149 -1.04 -41.05 1.42
C VAL A 149 -1.53 -40.14 2.56
N SER A 150 -1.60 -40.67 3.77
CA SER A 150 -1.87 -39.89 4.98
C SER A 150 -0.67 -39.00 5.27
N ARG A 151 -0.90 -37.69 5.40
CA ARG A 151 0.10 -36.77 5.97
C ARG A 151 0.25 -37.13 7.45
N GLN A 152 1.32 -37.82 7.84
CA GLN A 152 1.75 -37.82 9.24
C GLN A 152 2.11 -36.37 9.62
N ARG A 153 1.52 -35.91 10.72
CA ARG A 153 1.78 -34.60 11.33
C ARG A 153 3.17 -34.57 11.94
#